data_AF-A0A7H8T6L2-F1
#
_entry.id   AF-A0A7H8T6L2-F1
#
_cell.length_a   1.000
_cell.length_b   1.000
_cell.length_c   1.000
_cell.angle_alpha   90.00
_cell.angle_beta   90.00
_cell.angle_gamma   90.00
#
_symmetry.space_group_name_H-M   'P 1'
#
loop_
_entity.id
_entity.type
_entity.pdbx_description
1 polymer ?
#
loop_
_entity_poly.entity_id
_entity_poly.type
_entity_poly.pdbx_seq_one_letter_code
_entity_poly.pdbx_strand_id
1 'polypeptide(L)'
;MSAVDIHKPDVIRPDGDDDQRSWDVPGRAGHPDHHNDDQEPDGDEVLKQSGTEPDGDPRTMRLLAVIAGVGGTVLAAIGFTGSYNTLRHLAESKNFGSFSYAFPIGIDAGILVLLALDLYMMRKRMPMPILRWGAHLLTAATVAFNAAAAGPVVDDPLAASMHGVIPVLFIIAVEAARHYIGRMADLLAGATPLGSVPLTRWILAPLSTPRLARRMRLYNLPYTEVAAQHQQLRIYGEGLRQKYEQQGRKDWRKAASANEMLPFKLAPFGFSVEDALGVPLVEETKQIKREAQAAVQRAEAQIQRVRTDVQLGAARIQAEVDKIRSEGQLKIARAEAEREAQAEIQRAEADAQLREAKRQHALKLAEDKATAEAQELADETEKRRTLARIEREKVQASWGLEQQQMASQATEAERRIQADAAARTQRDEAARRAGIAEQEQRRAEADAAAKKAREEAAEHERMEAEHRAAAVNKDLEAQRGREETAASAVREEAAKEEAAERRARAAEHEARAVEAAALARMGQVDWDVQRVAAMIQARGENSVTVRVIADELGMSIGSAQDRKTRALELFKENGVEVPQQAAA
;
A
#
# COMPACT_ATOMS: atom_id res chain seq x y z
N MET A 1 -86.38 4.25 17.77
CA MET A 1 -87.28 4.63 16.66
C MET A 1 -86.71 5.87 16.00
N SER A 2 -86.72 5.90 14.66
CA SER A 2 -86.27 6.90 13.67
C SER A 2 -86.07 8.34 14.16
N ALA A 3 -85.17 9.15 13.60
CA ALA A 3 -85.04 9.35 12.17
C ALA A 3 -83.75 10.09 11.80
N VAL A 4 -83.34 9.81 10.57
CA VAL A 4 -82.31 10.44 9.76
C VAL A 4 -82.87 11.72 9.08
N ASP A 5 -81.95 12.62 8.77
CA ASP A 5 -81.95 13.67 7.74
C ASP A 5 -82.79 14.93 7.87
N ILE A 6 -82.10 16.08 7.85
CA ILE A 6 -82.49 17.25 7.04
C ILE A 6 -81.25 17.83 6.32
N HIS A 7 -81.50 18.14 5.04
CA HIS A 7 -80.67 18.53 3.91
C HIS A 7 -80.17 20.00 3.89
N LYS A 8 -78.93 20.20 3.36
CA LYS A 8 -78.45 21.19 2.32
C LYS A 8 -78.68 22.74 2.48
N PRO A 9 -78.09 23.63 1.63
CA PRO A 9 -76.76 23.69 0.96
C PRO A 9 -76.11 25.11 0.91
N ASP A 10 -74.87 25.19 0.37
CA ASP A 10 -74.14 26.28 -0.33
C ASP A 10 -73.96 27.67 0.38
N VAL A 11 -72.88 28.43 0.25
CA VAL A 11 -72.25 28.95 -0.98
C VAL A 11 -70.83 29.54 -0.67
N ILE A 12 -69.97 29.59 -1.71
CA ILE A 12 -68.85 30.54 -1.99
C ILE A 12 -67.41 30.13 -1.57
N ARG A 13 -66.64 29.71 -2.59
CA ARG A 13 -65.19 29.95 -2.75
C ARG A 13 -64.97 31.37 -3.32
N PRO A 14 -63.83 32.03 -3.02
CA PRO A 14 -62.73 32.00 -4.02
C PRO A 14 -61.31 31.96 -3.43
N ASP A 15 -60.49 31.15 -4.10
CA ASP A 15 -59.13 31.38 -4.62
C ASP A 15 -57.96 31.83 -3.72
N GLY A 16 -56.85 31.10 -3.91
CA GLY A 16 -55.51 31.42 -3.43
C GLY A 16 -54.58 30.21 -3.51
N ASP A 17 -54.15 29.88 -4.73
CA ASP A 17 -53.18 28.84 -5.09
C ASP A 17 -51.86 28.88 -4.29
N ASP A 18 -51.32 27.71 -3.95
CA ASP A 18 -50.05 27.22 -4.54
C ASP A 18 -49.65 25.83 -4.01
N ASP A 19 -49.85 24.83 -4.88
CA ASP A 19 -49.07 23.61 -5.14
C ASP A 19 -48.40 22.81 -4.00
N GLN A 20 -49.03 21.67 -3.65
CA GLN A 20 -48.33 20.44 -3.26
C GLN A 20 -48.28 19.50 -4.49
N ARG A 21 -47.09 19.28 -5.06
CA ARG A 21 -46.89 18.24 -6.08
C ARG A 21 -46.83 16.86 -5.42
N SER A 22 -47.95 16.15 -5.51
CA SER A 22 -48.03 14.69 -5.41
C SER A 22 -47.40 14.05 -6.64
N TRP A 23 -46.51 13.08 -6.43
CA TRP A 23 -46.09 12.16 -7.49
C TRP A 23 -46.74 10.79 -7.24
N ASP A 24 -47.58 10.37 -8.19
CA ASP A 24 -48.18 9.05 -8.27
C ASP A 24 -47.15 7.98 -8.69
N VAL A 25 -47.24 6.79 -8.10
CA VAL A 25 -46.51 5.58 -8.53
C VAL A 25 -47.54 4.57 -9.08
N PRO A 26 -47.34 3.99 -10.28
CA PRO A 26 -48.27 3.02 -10.85
C PRO A 26 -48.07 1.62 -10.26
N GLY A 27 -49.20 0.95 -9.96
CA GLY A 27 -49.24 -0.38 -9.36
C GLY A 27 -48.93 -1.54 -10.29
N ARG A 28 -48.64 -2.71 -9.69
CA ARG A 28 -48.69 -4.01 -10.35
C ARG A 28 -49.31 -5.04 -9.40
N ALA A 29 -50.37 -5.68 -9.89
CA ALA A 29 -51.09 -6.77 -9.25
C ALA A 29 -50.34 -8.12 -9.40
N GLY A 30 -50.55 -9.00 -8.42
CA GLY A 30 -50.21 -10.42 -8.48
C GLY A 30 -50.18 -11.08 -7.11
N HIS A 31 -51.33 -11.53 -6.60
CA HIS A 31 -51.42 -12.49 -5.49
C HIS A 31 -51.32 -13.91 -6.08
N PRO A 32 -50.70 -14.90 -5.40
CA PRO A 32 -51.48 -15.66 -4.43
C PRO A 32 -50.70 -16.20 -3.21
N ASP A 33 -51.51 -16.67 -2.25
CA ASP A 33 -51.27 -17.65 -1.20
C ASP A 33 -50.67 -17.22 0.15
N HIS A 34 -51.55 -17.32 1.15
CA HIS A 34 -51.35 -17.14 2.57
C HIS A 34 -50.39 -18.18 3.16
N HIS A 35 -49.31 -17.70 3.77
CA HIS A 35 -48.80 -18.30 5.00
C HIS A 35 -48.44 -17.19 5.99
N ASN A 36 -49.04 -17.28 7.18
CA ASN A 36 -48.72 -16.49 8.36
C ASN A 36 -47.22 -16.56 8.65
N ASP A 37 -46.59 -15.41 8.81
CA ASP A 37 -45.58 -15.18 9.85
C ASP A 37 -45.55 -13.67 10.16
N ASP A 38 -45.64 -13.37 11.45
CA ASP A 38 -45.69 -12.04 12.02
C ASP A 38 -44.37 -11.30 11.78
N GLN A 39 -44.42 -10.22 11.00
CA GLN A 39 -43.29 -9.32 10.81
C GLN A 39 -43.77 -7.86 10.91
N GLU A 40 -43.69 -7.31 12.12
CA GLU A 40 -43.70 -5.87 12.41
C GLU A 40 -42.25 -5.35 12.58
N PRO A 41 -42.01 -4.05 12.34
CA PRO A 41 -41.10 -3.59 11.31
C PRO A 41 -39.67 -3.39 11.80
N ASP A 42 -38.72 -3.68 10.91
CA ASP A 42 -37.29 -3.41 11.06
C ASP A 42 -37.04 -1.89 11.00
N GLY A 43 -37.28 -1.22 12.12
CA GLY A 43 -36.93 0.17 12.34
C GLY A 43 -35.63 0.24 13.12
N ASP A 44 -34.49 0.14 12.42
CA ASP A 44 -33.17 0.62 12.86
C ASP A 44 -32.22 0.81 11.66
N GLU A 45 -32.73 1.43 10.59
CA GLU A 45 -31.91 2.12 9.60
C GLU A 45 -31.43 3.47 10.19
N VAL A 46 -30.57 3.44 11.21
CA VAL A 46 -29.81 4.63 11.66
C VAL A 46 -28.34 4.26 11.92
N LEU A 47 -27.57 4.35 10.84
CA LEU A 47 -26.21 4.91 10.77
C LEU A 47 -25.17 4.39 11.78
N LYS A 48 -24.82 3.10 11.69
CA LYS A 48 -23.43 2.68 11.99
C LYS A 48 -22.59 2.90 10.74
N GLN A 49 -21.97 4.08 10.64
CA GLN A 49 -20.79 4.26 9.81
C GLN A 49 -19.68 3.34 10.34
N SER A 50 -19.59 2.14 9.78
CA SER A 50 -18.43 1.28 9.89
C SER A 50 -17.26 1.98 9.21
N GLY A 51 -16.39 2.57 10.02
CA GLY A 51 -15.02 2.77 9.61
C GLY A 51 -14.43 1.39 9.36
N THR A 52 -14.32 1.01 8.09
CA THR A 52 -13.57 -0.15 7.64
C THR A 52 -12.10 0.09 7.98
N GLU A 53 -11.63 -0.43 9.11
CA GLU A 53 -10.21 -0.71 9.23
C GLU A 53 -9.89 -1.79 8.20
N PRO A 54 -9.02 -1.53 7.21
CA PRO A 54 -8.67 -2.54 6.24
C PRO A 54 -7.82 -3.59 6.98
N ASP A 55 -8.41 -4.76 7.21
CA ASP A 55 -7.74 -5.97 7.68
C ASP A 55 -6.86 -6.52 6.54
N GLY A 56 -5.84 -5.74 6.19
CA GLY A 56 -4.88 -6.08 5.15
C GLY A 56 -3.82 -6.97 5.74
N ASP A 57 -3.80 -8.26 5.34
CA ASP A 57 -2.70 -9.17 5.69
C ASP A 57 -1.36 -8.45 5.47
N PRO A 58 -0.51 -8.30 6.51
CA PRO A 58 0.76 -7.60 6.40
C PRO A 58 1.67 -8.18 5.32
N ARG A 59 1.46 -9.44 4.92
CA ARG A 59 2.16 -10.09 3.79
C ARG A 59 1.69 -9.53 2.45
N THR A 60 0.39 -9.38 2.25
CA THR A 60 -0.20 -8.77 1.05
C THR A 60 0.25 -7.32 0.90
N MET A 61 0.26 -6.55 2.00
CA MET A 61 0.71 -5.16 1.97
C MET A 61 2.21 -5.03 1.64
N ARG A 62 3.05 -5.93 2.20
CA ARG A 62 4.48 -6.00 1.85
C ARG A 62 4.69 -6.41 0.41
N LEU A 63 3.95 -7.40 -0.09
CA LEU A 63 4.01 -7.83 -1.48
C LEU A 63 3.63 -6.68 -2.42
N LEU A 64 2.55 -5.95 -2.14
CA LEU A 64 2.14 -4.77 -2.90
C LEU A 64 3.22 -3.68 -2.88
N ALA A 65 3.86 -3.43 -1.73
CA ALA A 65 4.96 -2.47 -1.64
C ALA A 65 6.18 -2.91 -2.47
N VAL A 66 6.51 -4.21 -2.47
CA VAL A 66 7.59 -4.77 -3.30
C VAL A 66 7.25 -4.66 -4.78
N ILE A 67 6.03 -5.04 -5.19
CA ILE A 67 5.56 -4.92 -6.57
C ILE A 67 5.59 -3.46 -7.03
N ALA A 68 5.10 -2.53 -6.20
CA ALA A 68 5.13 -1.11 -6.49
C ALA A 68 6.57 -0.56 -6.58
N GLY A 69 7.47 -1.01 -5.70
CA GLY A 69 8.88 -0.64 -5.73
C GLY A 69 9.61 -1.14 -6.97
N VAL A 70 9.44 -2.43 -7.32
CA VAL A 70 10.03 -3.03 -8.52
C VAL A 70 9.44 -2.42 -9.78
N GLY A 71 8.11 -2.34 -9.88
CA GLY A 71 7.40 -1.73 -11.01
C GLY A 71 7.77 -0.26 -11.18
N GLY A 72 7.83 0.50 -10.08
CA GLY A 72 8.30 1.89 -10.09
C GLY A 72 9.75 2.03 -10.54
N THR A 73 10.63 1.12 -10.16
CA THR A 73 12.05 1.10 -10.59
C THR A 73 12.17 0.82 -12.10
N VAL A 74 11.41 -0.15 -12.60
CA VAL A 74 11.38 -0.48 -14.05
C VAL A 74 10.83 0.70 -14.85
N LEU A 75 9.73 1.30 -14.39
CA LEU A 75 9.13 2.46 -15.04
C LEU A 75 10.08 3.66 -15.05
N ALA A 76 10.79 3.89 -13.94
CA ALA A 76 11.81 4.93 -13.85
C ALA A 76 12.97 4.67 -14.83
N ALA A 77 13.44 3.43 -14.96
CA ALA A 77 14.52 3.09 -15.89
C ALA A 77 14.11 3.31 -17.37
N ILE A 78 12.90 2.87 -17.75
CA ILE A 78 12.36 3.08 -19.10
C ILE A 78 12.17 4.56 -19.36
N GLY A 79 11.57 5.29 -18.41
CA GLY A 79 11.32 6.71 -18.55
C GLY A 79 12.58 7.56 -18.57
N PHE A 80 13.57 7.20 -17.77
CA PHE A 80 14.89 7.83 -17.81
C PHE A 80 15.56 7.62 -19.17
N THR A 81 15.55 6.39 -19.70
CA THR A 81 16.19 6.10 -21.00
C THR A 81 15.51 6.84 -22.14
N GLY A 82 14.17 6.87 -22.16
CA GLY A 82 13.39 7.61 -23.14
C GLY A 82 13.64 9.12 -23.06
N SER A 83 13.46 9.69 -21.86
CA SER A 83 13.66 11.12 -21.60
C SER A 83 15.10 11.56 -21.87
N TYR A 84 16.09 10.74 -21.53
CA TYR A 84 17.50 11.02 -21.77
C TYR A 84 17.79 11.22 -23.26
N ASN A 85 17.35 10.29 -24.11
CA ASN A 85 17.56 10.40 -25.56
C ASN A 85 16.82 11.62 -26.14
N THR A 86 15.59 11.86 -25.69
CA THR A 86 14.79 13.02 -26.14
C THR A 86 15.43 14.35 -25.76
N LEU A 87 15.80 14.55 -24.49
CA LEU A 87 16.45 15.78 -24.02
C LEU A 87 17.85 15.95 -24.61
N ARG A 88 18.58 14.85 -24.82
CA ARG A 88 19.88 14.89 -25.49
C ARG A 88 19.74 15.39 -26.93
N HIS A 89 18.81 14.83 -27.71
CA HIS A 89 18.56 15.29 -29.08
C HIS A 89 18.06 16.73 -29.12
N LEU A 90 17.22 17.13 -28.16
CA LEU A 90 16.80 18.52 -28.02
C LEU A 90 18.01 19.44 -27.74
N ALA A 91 18.91 19.06 -26.84
CA ALA A 91 20.12 19.82 -26.55
C ALA A 91 21.08 19.88 -27.75
N GLU A 92 21.22 18.78 -28.50
CA GLU A 92 21.95 18.74 -29.78
C GLU A 92 21.34 19.74 -30.78
N SER A 93 20.01 19.76 -30.92
CA SER A 93 19.30 20.71 -31.80
C SER A 93 19.48 22.18 -31.40
N LYS A 94 19.75 22.43 -30.11
CA LYS A 94 19.98 23.77 -29.54
C LYS A 94 21.48 24.14 -29.50
N ASN A 95 22.34 23.38 -30.17
CA ASN A 95 23.79 23.60 -30.25
C ASN A 95 24.53 23.55 -28.91
N PHE A 96 24.10 22.67 -27.98
CA PHE A 96 24.79 22.48 -26.69
C PHE A 96 26.13 21.71 -26.84
N GLY A 97 26.44 21.19 -28.03
CA GLY A 97 27.70 20.50 -28.31
C GLY A 97 27.88 19.24 -27.45
N SER A 98 29.07 19.05 -26.87
CA SER A 98 29.34 17.91 -25.97
C SER A 98 28.52 17.95 -24.67
N PHE A 99 28.00 19.12 -24.27
CA PHE A 99 27.19 19.26 -23.07
C PHE A 99 25.79 18.61 -23.22
N SER A 100 25.36 18.28 -24.45
CA SER A 100 24.10 17.56 -24.68
C SER A 100 24.01 16.21 -23.98
N TYR A 101 25.15 15.56 -23.71
CA TYR A 101 25.21 14.32 -22.94
C TYR A 101 25.02 14.54 -21.43
N ALA A 102 25.52 15.68 -20.92
CA ALA A 102 25.46 16.01 -19.49
C ALA A 102 24.16 16.71 -19.10
N PHE A 103 23.49 17.38 -20.04
CA PHE A 103 22.29 18.17 -19.77
C PHE A 103 21.13 17.36 -19.15
N PRO A 104 20.70 16.21 -19.71
CA PRO A 104 19.64 15.41 -19.09
C PRO A 104 20.05 14.86 -17.72
N ILE A 105 21.32 14.45 -17.58
CA ILE A 105 21.89 13.93 -16.33
C ILE A 105 21.88 15.02 -15.24
N GLY A 106 22.24 16.26 -15.59
CA GLY A 106 22.27 17.37 -14.65
C GLY A 106 20.89 17.72 -14.09
N ILE A 107 19.85 17.69 -14.93
CA ILE A 107 18.47 17.95 -14.49
C ILE A 107 18.00 16.83 -13.55
N ASP A 108 18.13 15.57 -13.96
CA ASP A 108 17.63 14.44 -13.17
C ASP A 108 18.43 14.23 -11.87
N ALA A 109 19.75 14.44 -11.89
CA ALA A 109 20.56 14.47 -10.68
C ALA A 109 20.13 15.60 -9.73
N GLY A 110 19.81 16.78 -10.28
CA GLY A 110 19.25 17.89 -9.50
C GLY A 110 17.93 17.53 -8.82
N ILE A 111 17.01 16.89 -9.55
CA ILE A 111 15.74 16.39 -9.01
C ILE A 111 16.00 15.37 -7.88
N LEU A 112 16.85 14.37 -8.11
CA LEU A 112 17.18 13.34 -7.12
C LEU A 112 17.80 13.92 -5.85
N VAL A 113 18.74 14.88 -5.99
CA VAL A 113 19.38 15.54 -4.84
C VAL A 113 18.36 16.36 -4.04
N LEU A 114 17.50 17.13 -4.71
CA LEU A 114 16.47 17.92 -4.02
C LEU A 114 15.46 17.04 -3.29
N LEU A 115 15.01 15.95 -3.91
CA LEU A 115 14.09 14.98 -3.29
C LEU A 115 14.75 14.22 -2.14
N ALA A 116 16.01 13.80 -2.28
CA ALA A 116 16.75 13.12 -1.22
C ALA A 116 16.96 14.05 -0.01
N LEU A 117 17.33 15.31 -0.26
CA LEU A 117 17.50 16.30 0.80
C LEU A 117 16.17 16.63 1.48
N ASP A 118 15.09 16.70 0.70
CA ASP A 118 13.74 16.88 1.24
C ASP A 118 13.31 15.70 2.14
N LEU A 119 13.51 14.45 1.72
CA LEU A 119 13.25 13.26 2.54
C LEU A 119 14.12 13.24 3.81
N TYR A 120 15.39 13.64 3.70
CA TYR A 120 16.28 13.78 4.85
C TYR A 120 15.78 14.82 5.85
N MET A 121 15.35 15.98 5.35
CA MET A 121 14.77 17.05 6.17
C MET A 121 13.45 16.64 6.81
N MET A 122 12.61 15.89 6.10
CA MET A 122 11.40 15.28 6.62
C MET A 122 11.71 14.32 7.78
N ARG A 123 12.75 13.48 7.62
CA ARG A 123 13.23 12.59 8.69
C ARG A 123 13.69 13.36 9.94
N LYS A 124 14.23 14.57 9.77
CA LYS A 124 14.65 15.48 10.86
C LYS A 124 13.53 16.37 11.40
N ARG A 125 12.28 16.21 10.93
CA ARG A 125 11.12 17.03 11.33
C ARG A 125 11.28 18.53 11.04
N MET A 126 12.07 18.88 10.02
CA MET A 126 12.27 20.26 9.56
C MET A 126 11.99 20.34 8.06
N PRO A 127 10.74 20.14 7.60
CA PRO A 127 10.42 20.16 6.18
C PRO A 127 10.73 21.55 5.59
N MET A 128 11.48 21.58 4.49
CA MET A 128 11.81 22.80 3.76
C MET A 128 11.06 22.81 2.42
N PRO A 129 9.89 23.48 2.32
CA PRO A 129 9.06 23.42 1.11
C PRO A 129 9.77 23.93 -0.15
N ILE A 130 10.79 24.77 -0.02
CA ILE A 130 11.58 25.31 -1.15
C ILE A 130 12.25 24.18 -1.94
N LEU A 131 12.78 23.15 -1.27
CA LEU A 131 13.40 22.00 -1.94
C LEU A 131 12.35 21.25 -2.77
N ARG A 132 11.14 21.11 -2.22
CA ARG A 132 9.99 20.51 -2.91
C ARG A 132 9.58 21.31 -4.13
N TRP A 133 9.39 22.63 -3.98
CA TRP A 133 9.00 23.49 -5.09
C TRP A 133 10.09 23.51 -6.17
N GLY A 134 11.37 23.48 -5.79
CA GLY A 134 12.49 23.36 -6.72
C GLY A 134 12.47 22.04 -7.49
N ALA A 135 12.25 20.91 -6.82
CA ALA A 135 12.12 19.61 -7.47
C ALA A 135 10.94 19.60 -8.45
N HIS A 136 9.76 20.08 -8.03
CA HIS A 136 8.58 20.17 -8.91
C HIS A 136 8.80 21.08 -10.11
N LEU A 137 9.50 22.20 -9.92
CA LEU A 137 9.84 23.11 -11.02
C LEU A 137 10.76 22.43 -12.04
N LEU A 138 11.80 21.72 -11.58
CA LEU A 138 12.69 20.97 -12.44
C LEU A 138 11.96 19.87 -13.18
N THR A 139 11.10 19.10 -12.52
CA THR A 139 10.35 18.03 -13.22
C THR A 139 9.31 18.59 -14.18
N ALA A 140 8.66 19.72 -13.85
CA ALA A 140 7.78 20.42 -14.79
C ALA A 140 8.56 20.89 -16.04
N ALA A 141 9.79 21.36 -15.86
CA ALA A 141 10.68 21.68 -16.98
C ALA A 141 11.03 20.42 -17.79
N THR A 142 11.34 19.29 -17.15
CA THR A 142 11.60 18.01 -17.85
C THR A 142 10.39 17.55 -18.68
N VAL A 143 9.18 17.65 -18.13
CA VAL A 143 7.93 17.35 -18.87
C VAL A 143 7.79 18.27 -20.07
N ALA A 144 8.00 19.57 -19.89
CA ALA A 144 7.91 20.56 -20.97
C ALA A 144 8.96 20.31 -22.07
N PHE A 145 10.19 19.95 -21.70
CA PHE A 145 11.25 19.62 -22.67
C PHE A 145 10.95 18.35 -23.46
N ASN A 146 10.44 17.31 -22.80
CA ASN A 146 10.01 16.09 -23.50
C ASN A 146 8.85 16.37 -24.46
N ALA A 147 7.86 17.14 -24.03
CA ALA A 147 6.73 17.51 -24.88
C ALA A 147 7.16 18.37 -26.08
N ALA A 148 8.05 19.34 -25.87
CA ALA A 148 8.53 20.25 -26.91
C ALA A 148 9.48 19.58 -27.92
N ALA A 149 10.09 18.45 -27.57
CA ALA A 149 10.98 17.71 -28.47
C ALA A 149 10.22 17.05 -29.64
N ALA A 150 8.91 16.86 -29.53
CA ALA A 150 8.05 16.34 -30.60
C ALA A 150 7.64 17.42 -31.64
N GLY A 151 7.92 18.71 -31.35
CA GLY A 151 7.47 19.85 -32.16
C GLY A 151 6.72 20.89 -31.31
N PRO A 152 6.20 21.97 -31.92
CA PRO A 152 5.37 22.93 -31.20
C PRO A 152 4.12 22.22 -30.66
N VAL A 153 3.87 22.36 -29.35
CA VAL A 153 2.76 21.69 -28.64
C VAL A 153 1.38 22.01 -29.24
N VAL A 154 1.27 23.15 -29.91
CA VAL A 154 0.05 23.62 -30.57
C VAL A 154 -0.20 22.89 -31.91
N ASP A 155 0.86 22.44 -32.59
CA ASP A 155 0.78 21.86 -33.93
C ASP A 155 0.47 20.36 -33.87
N ASP A 156 1.02 19.64 -32.89
CA ASP A 156 0.68 18.23 -32.61
C ASP A 156 0.57 17.96 -31.10
N PRO A 157 -0.61 18.22 -30.50
CA PRO A 157 -0.85 17.99 -29.08
C PRO A 157 -0.70 16.52 -28.67
N LEU A 158 -0.97 15.59 -29.58
CA LEU A 158 -0.92 14.16 -29.30
C LEU A 158 0.53 13.70 -29.19
N ALA A 159 1.38 14.03 -30.17
CA ALA A 159 2.80 13.69 -30.12
C ALA A 159 3.50 14.31 -28.90
N ALA A 160 3.21 15.59 -28.60
CA ALA A 160 3.71 16.25 -27.39
C ALA A 160 3.28 15.52 -26.10
N SER A 161 2.03 15.06 -26.04
CA SER A 161 1.51 14.32 -24.88
C SER A 161 2.17 12.94 -24.72
N MET A 162 2.44 12.23 -25.83
CA MET A 162 3.06 10.90 -25.81
C MET A 162 4.48 10.93 -25.23
N HIS A 163 5.25 11.98 -25.53
CA HIS A 163 6.58 12.16 -24.95
C HIS A 163 6.52 12.71 -23.50
N GLY A 164 5.53 13.54 -23.18
CA GLY A 164 5.36 14.13 -21.84
C GLY A 164 4.80 13.19 -20.78
N VAL A 165 4.07 12.14 -21.16
CA VAL A 165 3.35 11.28 -20.19
C VAL A 165 4.30 10.48 -19.28
N ILE A 166 5.44 10.06 -19.82
CA ILE A 166 6.36 9.17 -19.11
C ILE A 166 6.98 9.88 -17.87
N PRO A 167 7.51 11.12 -17.99
CA PRO A 167 7.92 11.89 -16.81
C PRO A 167 6.78 12.21 -15.83
N VAL A 168 5.54 12.40 -16.30
CA VAL A 168 4.38 12.64 -15.42
C VAL A 168 4.09 11.41 -14.54
N LEU A 169 4.14 10.20 -15.10
CA LEU A 169 3.98 8.97 -14.32
C LEU A 169 5.06 8.82 -13.25
N PHE A 170 6.30 9.24 -13.55
CA PHE A 170 7.38 9.27 -12.56
C PHE A 170 7.08 10.24 -11.41
N ILE A 171 6.60 11.47 -11.70
CA ILE A 171 6.21 12.44 -10.65
C ILE A 171 5.15 11.85 -9.72
N ILE A 172 4.11 11.22 -10.28
CA ILE A 172 3.01 10.62 -9.51
C ILE A 172 3.56 9.52 -8.60
N ALA A 173 4.42 8.64 -9.12
CA ALA A 173 5.01 7.56 -8.33
C ALA A 173 5.88 8.08 -7.18
N VAL A 174 6.72 9.09 -7.43
CA VAL A 174 7.57 9.73 -6.42
C VAL A 174 6.74 10.44 -5.35
N GLU A 175 5.71 11.18 -5.75
CA GLU A 175 4.83 11.89 -4.80
C GLU A 175 4.03 10.91 -3.94
N ALA A 176 3.57 9.79 -4.53
CA ALA A 176 2.92 8.72 -3.78
C ALA A 176 3.86 8.07 -2.76
N ALA A 177 5.09 7.74 -3.15
CA ALA A 177 6.11 7.17 -2.26
C ALA A 177 6.44 8.14 -1.12
N ARG A 178 6.64 9.43 -1.44
CA ARG A 178 6.88 10.48 -0.45
C ARG A 178 5.72 10.63 0.53
N HIS A 179 4.48 10.71 0.03
CA HIS A 179 3.29 10.84 0.86
C HIS A 179 3.14 9.65 1.81
N TYR A 180 3.44 8.44 1.32
CA TYR A 180 3.49 7.24 2.15
C TYR A 180 4.56 7.32 3.24
N ILE A 181 5.80 7.67 2.90
CA ILE A 181 6.91 7.80 3.84
C ILE A 181 6.60 8.87 4.91
N GLY A 182 6.08 10.03 4.49
CA GLY A 182 5.69 11.11 5.41
C GLY A 182 4.61 10.67 6.38
N ARG A 183 3.55 10.02 5.88
CA ARG A 183 2.48 9.47 6.73
C ARG A 183 3.01 8.40 7.68
N MET A 184 3.90 7.52 7.23
CA MET A 184 4.48 6.49 8.10
C MET A 184 5.38 7.10 9.18
N ALA A 185 6.15 8.14 8.85
CA ALA A 185 6.97 8.88 9.80
C ALA A 185 6.12 9.57 10.88
N ASP A 186 4.99 10.16 10.50
CA ASP A 186 4.03 10.78 11.43
C ASP A 186 3.39 9.74 12.36
N LEU A 187 2.96 8.60 11.81
CA LEU A 187 2.38 7.49 12.59
C LEU A 187 3.38 6.90 13.58
N LEU A 188 4.62 6.65 13.15
CA LEU A 188 5.69 6.16 14.02
C LEU A 188 6.10 7.18 15.09
N ALA A 189 5.88 8.48 14.84
CA ALA A 189 6.13 9.54 15.82
C ALA A 189 5.01 9.68 16.88
N GLY A 190 3.96 8.85 16.81
CA GLY A 190 2.82 8.91 17.72
C GLY A 190 1.92 10.13 17.48
N ALA A 191 2.04 10.79 16.32
CA ALA A 191 1.14 11.88 15.96
C ALA A 191 -0.24 11.30 15.67
N THR A 192 -1.24 11.63 16.49
CA THR A 192 -2.63 11.31 16.20
C THR A 192 -3.07 12.09 14.96
N PRO A 193 -3.48 11.41 13.87
CA PRO A 193 -3.93 12.11 12.69
C PRO A 193 -5.17 12.94 13.03
N LEU A 194 -5.13 14.25 12.80
CA LEU A 194 -6.33 15.11 12.86
C LEU A 194 -7.43 14.63 11.88
N GLY A 195 -7.08 13.72 10.95
CA GLY A 195 -7.94 13.34 9.84
C GLY A 195 -8.09 14.48 8.84
N SER A 196 -8.35 14.14 7.58
CA SER A 196 -8.77 15.13 6.59
C SER A 196 -10.29 15.23 6.59
N VAL A 197 -10.82 16.43 6.37
CA VAL A 197 -12.25 16.56 6.05
C VAL A 197 -12.52 15.81 4.74
N PRO A 198 -13.50 14.89 4.69
CA PRO A 198 -13.81 14.13 3.48
C PRO A 198 -14.06 15.03 2.27
N LEU A 199 -13.53 14.64 1.11
CA LEU A 199 -13.72 15.38 -0.14
C LEU A 199 -15.22 15.49 -0.52
N THR A 200 -15.98 14.43 -0.22
CA THR A 200 -17.44 14.42 -0.40
C THR A 200 -18.13 15.56 0.32
N ARG A 201 -17.67 15.93 1.53
CA ARG A 201 -18.23 17.04 2.30
C ARG A 201 -17.86 18.41 1.72
N TRP A 202 -16.69 18.54 1.11
CA TRP A 202 -16.33 19.76 0.37
C TRP A 202 -17.29 20.02 -0.78
N ILE A 203 -17.77 18.96 -1.44
CA ILE A 203 -18.74 19.04 -2.55
C ILE A 203 -20.16 19.29 -2.03
N LEU A 204 -20.59 18.50 -1.04
CA LEU A 204 -21.97 18.54 -0.53
C LEU A 204 -22.26 19.72 0.41
N ALA A 205 -21.23 20.26 1.07
CA ALA A 205 -21.38 21.32 2.06
C ALA A 205 -20.22 22.33 1.98
N PRO A 206 -20.04 23.03 0.85
CA PRO A 206 -18.87 23.88 0.58
C PRO A 206 -18.76 25.07 1.54
N LEU A 207 -19.87 25.56 2.10
CA LEU A 207 -19.89 26.73 2.99
C LEU A 207 -19.65 26.39 4.47
N SER A 208 -20.01 25.18 4.92
CA SER A 208 -19.83 24.74 6.32
C SER A 208 -18.50 24.03 6.53
N THR A 209 -17.95 23.44 5.46
CA THR A 209 -16.68 22.73 5.47
C THR A 209 -15.46 23.58 5.86
N PRO A 210 -15.22 24.78 5.33
CA PRO A 210 -14.07 25.60 5.73
C PRO A 210 -14.14 26.01 7.21
N ARG A 211 -15.35 26.26 7.75
CA ARG A 211 -15.53 26.55 9.18
C ARG A 211 -15.16 25.34 10.05
N LEU A 212 -15.57 24.13 9.64
CA LEU A 212 -15.21 22.88 10.32
C LEU A 212 -13.69 22.64 10.27
N ALA A 213 -13.09 22.76 9.08
CA ALA A 213 -11.66 22.56 8.87
C ALA A 213 -10.82 23.55 9.70
N ARG A 214 -11.25 24.82 9.78
CA ARG A 214 -10.62 25.82 10.64
C ARG A 214 -10.69 25.42 12.11
N ARG A 215 -11.83 24.94 12.60
CA ARG A 215 -12.01 24.48 13.99
C ARG A 215 -11.09 23.29 14.30
N MET A 216 -11.05 22.29 13.42
CA MET A 216 -10.15 21.14 13.55
C MET A 216 -8.69 21.58 13.70
N ARG A 217 -8.24 22.51 12.84
CA ARG A 217 -6.84 23.00 12.84
C ARG A 217 -6.51 23.88 14.04
N LEU A 218 -7.44 24.70 14.51
CA LEU A 218 -7.22 25.59 15.66
C LEU A 218 -7.16 24.85 16.99
N TYR A 219 -8.01 23.83 17.16
CA TYR A 219 -8.12 23.10 18.43
C TYR A 219 -7.47 21.72 18.40
N ASN A 220 -6.81 21.37 17.29
CA ASN A 220 -6.12 20.11 17.10
C ASN A 220 -7.02 18.88 17.33
N LEU A 221 -8.30 19.00 16.95
CA LEU A 221 -9.31 17.96 17.13
C LEU A 221 -9.47 17.14 15.84
N PRO A 222 -9.65 15.81 15.95
CA PRO A 222 -9.92 14.96 14.81
C PRO A 222 -11.29 15.26 14.17
N TYR A 223 -11.42 14.98 12.86
CA TYR A 223 -12.66 15.23 12.12
C TYR A 223 -13.89 14.59 12.78
N THR A 224 -13.76 13.34 13.22
CA THR A 224 -14.84 12.56 13.85
C THR A 224 -15.36 13.24 15.10
N GLU A 225 -14.47 13.79 15.92
CA GLU A 225 -14.83 14.50 17.14
C GLU A 225 -15.53 15.82 16.84
N VAL A 226 -15.01 16.64 15.92
CA VAL A 226 -15.68 17.91 15.57
C VAL A 226 -17.03 17.66 14.89
N ALA A 227 -17.14 16.61 14.08
CA ALA A 227 -18.42 16.19 13.49
C ALA A 227 -19.41 15.71 14.54
N ALA A 228 -18.97 14.89 15.51
CA ALA A 228 -19.78 14.42 16.63
C ALA A 228 -20.27 15.59 17.50
N GLN A 229 -19.38 16.52 17.87
CA GLN A 229 -19.74 17.73 18.60
C GLN A 229 -20.78 18.57 17.85
N HIS A 230 -20.68 18.66 16.51
CA HIS A 230 -21.65 19.36 15.69
C HIS A 230 -23.02 18.64 15.67
N GLN A 231 -23.03 17.32 15.62
CA GLN A 231 -24.25 16.51 15.68
C GLN A 231 -24.92 16.60 17.06
N GLN A 232 -24.15 16.47 18.14
CA GLN A 232 -24.62 16.64 19.52
C GLN A 232 -25.27 18.01 19.72
N LEU A 233 -24.65 19.08 19.20
CA LEU A 233 -25.20 20.43 19.32
C LEU A 233 -26.53 20.59 18.55
N ARG A 234 -26.71 19.90 17.42
CA ARG A 234 -27.99 19.88 16.70
C ARG A 234 -29.06 19.13 17.48
N ILE A 235 -28.74 17.94 17.99
CA ILE A 235 -29.66 17.12 18.80
C ILE A 235 -30.08 17.90 20.05
N TYR A 236 -29.13 18.52 20.73
CA TYR A 236 -29.38 19.36 21.90
C TYR A 236 -30.31 20.55 21.60
N GLY A 237 -30.11 21.21 20.45
CA GLY A 237 -30.97 22.30 20.00
C GLY A 237 -32.41 21.87 19.71
N GLU A 238 -32.61 20.73 19.07
CA GLU A 238 -33.96 20.17 18.85
C GLU A 238 -34.61 19.73 20.16
N GLY A 239 -33.85 19.16 21.10
CA GLY A 239 -34.35 18.83 22.43
C GLY A 239 -34.83 20.06 23.21
N LEU A 240 -34.07 21.17 23.16
CA LEU A 240 -34.51 22.44 23.75
C LEU A 240 -35.75 23.00 23.06
N ARG A 241 -35.81 22.94 21.73
CA ARG A 241 -36.99 23.37 20.98
C ARG A 241 -38.24 22.61 21.43
N GLN A 242 -38.17 21.28 21.50
CA GLN A 242 -39.27 20.44 21.95
C GLN A 242 -39.70 20.76 23.40
N LYS A 243 -38.73 20.91 24.31
CA LYS A 243 -38.98 21.28 25.72
C LYS A 243 -39.75 22.59 25.84
N TYR A 244 -39.36 23.62 25.08
CA TYR A 244 -40.00 24.94 25.16
C TYR A 244 -41.32 25.01 24.39
N GLU A 245 -41.46 24.23 23.32
CA GLU A 245 -42.72 24.10 22.58
C GLU A 245 -43.80 23.44 23.44
N GLN A 246 -43.45 22.39 24.21
CA GLN A 246 -44.33 21.80 25.22
C GLN A 246 -44.76 22.79 26.31
N GLN A 247 -43.94 23.81 26.59
CA GLN A 247 -44.24 24.89 27.54
C GLN A 247 -44.99 26.07 26.89
N GLY A 248 -45.44 25.92 25.63
CA GLY A 248 -46.19 26.95 24.90
C GLY A 248 -45.35 28.12 24.40
N ARG A 249 -44.01 28.01 24.39
CA ARG A 249 -43.10 29.08 23.93
C ARG A 249 -42.57 28.80 22.52
N LYS A 250 -42.95 29.65 21.56
CA LYS A 250 -42.52 29.53 20.15
C LYS A 250 -41.03 29.85 19.92
N ASP A 251 -40.48 30.83 20.65
CA ASP A 251 -39.08 31.26 20.52
C ASP A 251 -38.18 30.60 21.57
N TRP A 252 -37.83 29.32 21.39
CA TRP A 252 -37.01 28.58 22.36
C TRP A 252 -35.67 29.26 22.67
N ARG A 253 -35.03 29.91 21.68
CA ARG A 253 -33.74 30.61 21.87
C ARG A 253 -33.82 31.80 22.82
N LYS A 254 -34.98 32.45 22.93
CA LYS A 254 -35.21 33.57 23.87
C LYS A 254 -35.68 33.07 25.23
N ALA A 255 -36.35 31.92 25.25
CA ALA A 255 -36.85 31.30 26.47
C ALA A 255 -35.80 30.47 27.23
N ALA A 256 -34.79 29.97 26.52
CA ALA A 256 -33.68 29.20 27.08
C ALA A 256 -32.91 29.97 28.15
N SER A 257 -32.61 29.30 29.26
CA SER A 257 -31.78 29.87 30.32
C SER A 257 -30.35 30.14 29.83
N ALA A 258 -29.63 31.01 30.54
CA ALA A 258 -28.24 31.33 30.20
C ALA A 258 -27.32 30.09 30.19
N ASN A 259 -27.58 29.13 31.11
CA ASN A 259 -26.84 27.87 31.23
C ASN A 259 -27.19 26.89 30.10
N GLU A 260 -28.47 26.82 29.70
CA GLU A 260 -28.88 25.99 28.54
C GLU A 260 -28.36 26.54 27.21
N MET A 261 -28.12 27.85 27.11
CA MET A 261 -27.51 28.46 25.92
C MET A 261 -25.99 28.33 25.87
N LEU A 262 -25.37 27.85 26.96
CA LEU A 262 -23.91 27.78 27.10
C LEU A 262 -23.24 26.87 26.05
N PRO A 263 -23.78 25.68 25.69
CA PRO A 263 -23.24 24.86 24.60
C PRO A 263 -23.12 25.60 23.27
N PHE A 264 -24.11 26.42 22.90
CA PHE A 264 -24.05 27.20 21.65
C PHE A 264 -23.01 28.32 21.69
N LYS A 265 -22.79 28.93 22.88
CA LYS A 265 -21.80 29.98 23.08
C LYS A 265 -20.37 29.44 23.12
N LEU A 266 -20.18 28.25 23.70
CA LEU A 266 -18.87 27.61 23.87
C LEU A 266 -18.47 26.73 22.68
N ALA A 267 -19.42 26.31 21.83
CA ALA A 267 -19.12 25.52 20.64
C ALA A 267 -18.04 26.13 19.71
N PRO A 268 -18.00 27.45 19.42
CA PRO A 268 -16.91 28.02 18.61
C PRO A 268 -15.50 27.83 19.21
N PHE A 269 -15.41 27.53 20.50
CA PHE A 269 -14.18 27.33 21.26
C PHE A 269 -13.74 25.87 21.39
N GLY A 270 -14.42 24.94 20.72
CA GLY A 270 -14.04 23.52 20.76
C GLY A 270 -14.71 22.69 21.85
N PHE A 271 -15.57 23.29 22.69
CA PHE A 271 -16.29 22.56 23.74
C PHE A 271 -17.35 21.62 23.14
N SER A 272 -17.48 20.44 23.76
CA SER A 272 -18.62 19.53 23.59
C SER A 272 -19.86 20.06 24.32
N VAL A 273 -21.02 19.46 24.07
CA VAL A 273 -22.26 19.85 24.77
C VAL A 273 -22.14 19.54 26.26
N GLU A 274 -21.59 18.38 26.59
CA GLU A 274 -21.38 17.90 27.96
C GLU A 274 -20.38 18.79 28.71
N ASP A 275 -19.23 19.10 28.10
CA ASP A 275 -18.23 19.96 28.73
C ASP A 275 -18.77 21.36 28.98
N ALA A 276 -19.53 21.90 28.02
CA ALA A 276 -20.14 23.22 28.16
C ALA A 276 -21.18 23.25 29.28
N LEU A 277 -22.05 22.24 29.38
CA LEU A 277 -23.03 22.14 30.47
C LEU A 277 -22.39 21.92 31.84
N GLY A 278 -21.19 21.32 31.89
CA GLY A 278 -20.44 21.09 33.13
C GLY A 278 -19.78 22.37 33.69
N VAL A 279 -19.58 23.42 32.89
CA VAL A 279 -18.85 24.63 33.33
C VAL A 279 -19.45 25.27 34.59
N PRO A 280 -20.77 25.55 34.70
CA PRO A 280 -21.34 26.19 35.88
C PRO A 280 -21.14 25.35 37.15
N LEU A 281 -21.30 24.04 37.05
CA LEU A 281 -21.08 23.12 38.18
C LEU A 281 -19.61 23.13 38.64
N VAL A 282 -18.67 23.15 37.69
CA VAL A 282 -17.23 23.25 37.98
C VAL A 282 -16.90 24.59 38.65
N GLU A 283 -17.57 25.68 38.27
CA GLU A 283 -17.40 26.98 38.90
C GLU A 283 -17.98 27.02 40.32
N GLU A 284 -19.19 26.50 40.54
CA GLU A 284 -19.81 26.40 41.86
C GLU A 284 -18.96 25.57 42.82
N THR A 285 -18.47 24.40 42.37
CA THR A 285 -17.59 23.57 43.19
C THR A 285 -16.27 24.27 43.52
N LYS A 286 -15.71 25.06 42.61
CA LYS A 286 -14.55 25.92 42.89
C LYS A 286 -14.87 27.01 43.89
N GLN A 287 -16.05 27.62 43.83
CA GLN A 287 -16.49 28.65 44.79
C GLN A 287 -16.67 28.06 46.18
N ILE A 288 -17.39 26.95 46.31
CA ILE A 288 -17.59 26.25 47.58
C ILE A 288 -16.23 25.87 48.19
N LYS A 289 -15.29 25.36 47.39
CA LYS A 289 -13.94 25.07 47.87
C LYS A 289 -13.21 26.31 48.38
N ARG A 290 -13.33 27.45 47.69
CA ARG A 290 -12.73 28.72 48.13
C ARG A 290 -13.36 29.25 49.40
N GLU A 291 -14.68 29.16 49.54
CA GLU A 291 -15.40 29.58 50.73
C GLU A 291 -15.07 28.70 51.93
N ALA A 292 -15.01 27.38 51.74
CA ALA A 292 -14.57 26.44 52.76
C ALA A 292 -13.13 26.75 53.22
N GLN A 293 -12.22 27.01 52.27
CA GLN A 293 -10.84 27.43 52.60
C GLN A 293 -10.79 28.75 53.36
N ALA A 294 -11.59 29.75 52.96
CA ALA A 294 -11.67 31.03 53.65
C ALA A 294 -12.26 30.90 55.06
N ALA A 295 -13.24 30.01 55.25
CA ALA A 295 -13.84 29.74 56.56
C ALA A 295 -12.80 29.10 57.52
N VAL A 296 -12.03 28.14 57.03
CA VAL A 296 -10.93 27.52 57.81
C VAL A 296 -9.90 28.57 58.22
N GLN A 297 -9.45 29.43 57.29
CA GLN A 297 -8.49 30.48 57.60
C GLN A 297 -9.02 31.49 58.64
N ARG A 298 -10.31 31.84 58.59
CA ARG A 298 -10.92 32.73 59.59
C ARG A 298 -10.98 32.08 60.97
N ALA A 299 -11.32 30.80 61.05
CA ALA A 299 -11.33 30.05 62.30
C ALA A 299 -9.92 29.98 62.91
N GLU A 300 -8.90 29.67 62.10
CA GLU A 300 -7.50 29.68 62.53
C GLU A 300 -7.05 31.05 63.04
N ALA A 301 -7.41 32.13 62.33
CA ALA A 301 -7.08 33.49 62.75
C ALA A 301 -7.78 33.88 64.08
N GLN A 302 -9.01 33.44 64.31
CA GLN A 302 -9.71 33.64 65.59
C GLN A 302 -9.03 32.89 66.72
N ILE A 303 -8.67 31.62 66.50
CA ILE A 303 -7.94 30.81 67.50
C ILE A 303 -6.61 31.48 67.86
N GLN A 304 -5.87 32.00 66.87
CA GLN A 304 -4.61 32.70 67.14
C GLN A 304 -4.79 34.00 67.92
N ARG A 305 -5.86 34.77 67.66
CA ARG A 305 -6.18 35.97 68.44
C ARG A 305 -6.48 35.64 69.90
N VAL A 306 -7.38 34.69 70.14
CA VAL A 306 -7.72 34.24 71.50
C VAL A 306 -6.47 33.74 72.23
N ARG A 307 -5.63 32.95 71.55
CA ARG A 307 -4.35 32.48 72.11
C ARG A 307 -3.43 33.64 72.50
N THR A 308 -3.35 34.67 71.66
CA THR A 308 -2.53 35.86 71.91
C THR A 308 -3.09 36.66 73.10
N ASP A 309 -4.41 36.83 73.18
CA ASP A 309 -5.07 37.54 74.28
C ASP A 309 -4.88 36.81 75.62
N VAL A 310 -4.94 35.47 75.62
CA VAL A 310 -4.64 34.64 76.80
C VAL A 310 -3.18 34.81 77.21
N GLN A 311 -2.23 34.82 76.27
CA GLN A 311 -0.81 35.04 76.56
C GLN A 311 -0.54 36.45 77.12
N LEU A 312 -1.16 37.47 76.54
CA LEU A 312 -1.07 38.86 77.04
C LEU A 312 -1.70 39.00 78.43
N GLY A 313 -2.83 38.33 78.67
CA GLY A 313 -3.47 38.27 79.98
C GLY A 313 -2.56 37.62 81.03
N ALA A 314 -1.96 36.47 80.72
CA ALA A 314 -1.01 35.80 81.59
C ALA A 314 0.23 36.65 81.86
N ALA A 315 0.78 37.33 80.84
CA ALA A 315 1.92 38.23 80.99
C ALA A 315 1.58 39.45 81.87
N ARG A 316 0.37 40.02 81.76
CA ARG A 316 -0.08 41.11 82.64
C ARG A 316 -0.23 40.68 84.09
N ILE A 317 -0.80 39.49 84.33
CA ILE A 317 -0.91 38.95 85.68
C ILE A 317 0.49 38.72 86.26
N GLN A 318 1.40 38.14 85.48
CA GLN A 318 2.78 37.92 85.92
C GLN A 318 3.50 39.25 86.22
N ALA A 319 3.32 40.28 85.38
CA ALA A 319 3.87 41.61 85.63
C ALA A 319 3.29 42.27 86.89
N GLU A 320 1.99 42.11 87.16
CA GLU A 320 1.37 42.64 88.38
C GLU A 320 1.86 41.87 89.63
N VAL A 321 2.03 40.55 89.53
CA VAL A 321 2.63 39.72 90.60
C VAL A 321 4.08 40.13 90.86
N ASP A 322 4.87 40.39 89.82
CA ASP A 322 6.27 40.82 89.95
C ASP A 322 6.38 42.27 90.44
N LYS A 323 5.41 43.13 90.12
CA LYS A 323 5.27 44.48 90.71
C LYS A 323 4.94 44.39 92.21
N ILE A 324 3.97 43.57 92.60
CA ILE A 324 3.64 43.35 94.02
C ILE A 324 4.84 42.75 94.77
N ARG A 325 5.58 41.83 94.14
CA ARG A 325 6.80 41.23 94.69
C ARG A 325 7.94 42.24 94.84
N SER A 326 8.13 43.15 93.89
CA SER A 326 9.17 44.19 93.95
C SER A 326 8.81 45.35 94.88
N GLU A 327 7.54 45.74 94.97
CA GLU A 327 7.02 46.64 96.01
C GLU A 327 7.13 46.00 97.41
N GLY A 328 6.99 44.68 97.49
CA GLY A 328 7.29 43.89 98.69
C GLY A 328 8.77 43.89 99.07
N GLN A 329 9.69 43.86 98.09
CA GLN A 329 11.13 43.94 98.33
C GLN A 329 11.61 45.33 98.74
N LEU A 330 10.93 46.41 98.33
CA LEU A 330 11.20 47.78 98.80
C LEU A 330 10.66 48.07 100.21
N LYS A 331 9.71 47.25 100.71
CA LYS A 331 9.16 47.35 102.08
C LYS A 331 9.95 46.55 103.13
N ILE A 332 10.98 45.79 102.74
CA ILE A 332 11.94 45.12 103.65
C ILE A 332 12.75 46.15 104.49
N ALA A 333 12.64 47.45 104.20
CA ALA A 333 13.25 48.52 105.01
C ALA A 333 12.39 49.06 106.17
N ARG A 334 11.14 48.64 106.38
CA ARG A 334 10.35 49.06 107.57
C ARG A 334 9.49 47.93 108.12
N ALA A 335 10.16 47.08 108.89
CA ALA A 335 9.56 46.07 109.77
C ALA A 335 8.73 46.77 110.87
N GLU A 336 7.43 46.89 110.63
CA GLU A 336 6.37 47.02 111.67
C GLU A 336 4.95 46.95 111.05
N ALA A 337 4.80 46.99 109.72
CA ALA A 337 3.51 46.87 109.03
C ALA A 337 3.18 45.43 108.55
N GLU A 338 3.75 44.40 109.19
CA GLU A 338 3.63 43.01 108.73
C GLU A 338 2.28 42.34 109.02
N ARG A 339 1.38 42.97 109.80
CA ARG A 339 0.05 42.40 110.10
C ARG A 339 -1.10 42.90 109.22
N GLU A 340 -0.92 43.97 108.43
CA GLU A 340 -1.97 44.48 107.53
C GLU A 340 -1.75 44.06 106.06
N ALA A 341 -0.52 43.80 105.62
CA ALA A 341 -0.23 43.47 104.22
C ALA A 341 -0.62 42.03 103.79
N GLN A 342 -0.61 41.07 104.71
CA GLN A 342 -1.01 39.68 104.41
C GLN A 342 -2.51 39.52 104.14
N ALA A 343 -3.34 40.42 104.69
CA ALA A 343 -4.79 40.41 104.47
C ALA A 343 -5.19 41.01 103.11
N GLU A 344 -4.41 41.95 102.56
CA GLU A 344 -4.67 42.52 101.23
C GLU A 344 -4.13 41.66 100.08
N ILE A 345 -2.98 41.00 100.26
CA ILE A 345 -2.42 40.09 99.24
C ILE A 345 -3.33 38.86 99.05
N GLN A 346 -3.86 38.28 100.14
CA GLN A 346 -4.82 37.17 100.07
C GLN A 346 -6.15 37.58 99.41
N ARG A 347 -6.61 38.82 99.60
CA ARG A 347 -7.81 39.34 98.92
C ARG A 347 -7.55 39.64 97.44
N ALA A 348 -6.36 40.13 97.08
CA ALA A 348 -5.97 40.37 95.70
C ALA A 348 -5.72 39.07 94.92
N GLU A 349 -5.12 38.05 95.55
CA GLU A 349 -4.97 36.71 94.98
C GLU A 349 -6.32 35.99 94.86
N ALA A 350 -7.20 36.11 95.86
CA ALA A 350 -8.56 35.56 95.78
C ALA A 350 -9.41 36.27 94.71
N ASP A 351 -9.30 37.59 94.55
CA ASP A 351 -9.97 38.33 93.48
C ASP A 351 -9.36 38.07 92.10
N ALA A 352 -8.04 37.86 92.01
CA ALA A 352 -7.37 37.47 90.77
C ALA A 352 -7.76 36.05 90.36
N GLN A 353 -7.80 35.10 91.30
CA GLN A 353 -8.28 33.73 91.07
C GLN A 353 -9.78 33.70 90.77
N LEU A 354 -10.60 34.55 91.40
CA LEU A 354 -12.01 34.70 91.08
C LEU A 354 -12.22 35.34 89.71
N ARG A 355 -11.35 36.25 89.26
CA ARG A 355 -11.37 36.81 87.89
C ARG A 355 -10.82 35.83 86.86
N GLU A 356 -9.81 35.03 87.19
CA GLU A 356 -9.28 33.93 86.38
C GLU A 356 -10.37 32.86 86.21
N ALA A 357 -11.01 32.46 87.30
CA ALA A 357 -12.13 31.51 87.32
C ALA A 357 -13.37 32.09 86.65
N LYS A 358 -13.69 33.39 86.81
CA LYS A 358 -14.78 34.05 86.07
C LYS A 358 -14.44 34.24 84.59
N ARG A 359 -13.17 34.41 84.20
CA ARG A 359 -12.74 34.45 82.80
C ARG A 359 -12.73 33.06 82.18
N GLN A 360 -12.30 32.04 82.90
CA GLN A 360 -12.38 30.63 82.48
C GLN A 360 -13.83 30.14 82.46
N HIS A 361 -14.67 30.59 83.38
CA HIS A 361 -16.10 30.34 83.39
C HIS A 361 -16.83 31.20 82.35
N ALA A 362 -16.37 32.40 82.02
CA ALA A 362 -16.92 33.18 80.91
C ALA A 362 -16.46 32.65 79.55
N LEU A 363 -15.23 32.13 79.45
CA LEU A 363 -14.74 31.36 78.30
C LEU A 363 -15.52 30.06 78.17
N LYS A 364 -15.71 29.30 79.25
CA LYS A 364 -16.58 28.12 79.23
C LYS A 364 -18.02 28.46 78.96
N LEU A 365 -18.60 29.52 79.53
CA LEU A 365 -20.00 29.89 79.26
C LEU A 365 -20.16 30.47 77.85
N ALA A 366 -19.13 31.08 77.28
CA ALA A 366 -19.12 31.56 75.90
C ALA A 366 -18.79 30.44 74.91
N GLU A 367 -17.93 29.48 75.26
CA GLU A 367 -17.72 28.23 74.53
C GLU A 367 -18.98 27.38 74.61
N ASP A 368 -19.61 27.24 75.77
CA ASP A 368 -20.84 26.48 76.04
C ASP A 368 -22.05 27.16 75.38
N LYS A 369 -22.15 28.50 75.39
CA LYS A 369 -23.18 29.24 74.63
C LYS A 369 -22.88 29.25 73.14
N ALA A 370 -21.63 29.37 72.71
CA ALA A 370 -21.29 29.26 71.29
C ALA A 370 -21.43 27.82 70.82
N THR A 371 -21.21 26.80 71.66
CA THR A 371 -21.46 25.40 71.36
C THR A 371 -22.94 25.10 71.48
N ALA A 372 -23.72 25.75 72.35
CA ALA A 372 -25.17 25.58 72.46
C ALA A 372 -25.91 26.31 71.33
N GLU A 373 -25.47 27.50 70.92
CA GLU A 373 -25.98 28.21 69.75
C GLU A 373 -25.46 27.57 68.46
N ALA A 374 -24.21 27.07 68.41
CA ALA A 374 -23.74 26.24 67.30
C ALA A 374 -24.36 24.85 67.32
N GLN A 375 -24.80 24.31 68.46
CA GLN A 375 -25.58 23.07 68.57
C GLN A 375 -27.05 23.33 68.24
N GLU A 376 -27.66 24.46 68.57
CA GLU A 376 -29.02 24.80 68.12
C GLU A 376 -29.04 25.11 66.62
N LEU A 377 -28.05 25.84 66.10
CA LEU A 377 -27.88 25.98 64.65
C LEU A 377 -27.44 24.67 64.00
N ALA A 378 -26.60 23.84 64.63
CA ALA A 378 -26.24 22.53 64.11
C ALA A 378 -27.43 21.58 64.16
N ASP A 379 -28.29 21.64 65.18
CA ASP A 379 -29.49 20.82 65.37
C ASP A 379 -30.64 21.33 64.51
N GLU A 380 -30.75 22.63 64.26
CA GLU A 380 -31.73 23.19 63.32
C GLU A 380 -31.26 22.97 61.88
N THR A 381 -29.97 23.14 61.59
CA THR A 381 -29.41 22.73 60.30
C THR A 381 -29.36 21.23 60.16
N GLU A 382 -29.26 20.43 61.22
CA GLU A 382 -29.34 18.97 61.21
C GLU A 382 -30.80 18.52 61.15
N LYS A 383 -31.77 19.22 61.74
CA LYS A 383 -33.21 19.02 61.50
C LYS A 383 -33.60 19.38 60.08
N ARG A 384 -33.10 20.48 59.52
CA ARG A 384 -33.30 20.84 58.11
C ARG A 384 -32.51 19.95 57.16
N ARG A 385 -31.31 19.51 57.54
CA ARG A 385 -30.52 18.52 56.79
C ARG A 385 -31.11 17.13 56.92
N THR A 386 -31.76 16.76 58.03
CA THR A 386 -32.41 15.46 58.22
C THR A 386 -33.77 15.47 57.55
N LEU A 387 -34.53 16.56 57.56
CA LEU A 387 -35.73 16.71 56.74
C LEU A 387 -35.37 16.74 55.24
N ALA A 388 -34.37 17.52 54.83
CA ALA A 388 -33.85 17.49 53.47
C ALA A 388 -33.17 16.15 53.14
N ARG A 389 -32.58 15.43 54.11
CA ARG A 389 -32.01 14.09 53.94
C ARG A 389 -33.11 13.06 53.87
N ILE A 390 -34.21 13.17 54.62
CA ILE A 390 -35.38 12.29 54.54
C ILE A 390 -36.12 12.55 53.23
N GLU A 391 -36.21 13.79 52.77
CA GLU A 391 -36.83 14.15 51.49
C GLU A 391 -35.92 13.78 50.32
N ARG A 392 -34.60 13.96 50.45
CA ARG A 392 -33.60 13.40 49.52
C ARG A 392 -33.48 11.90 49.62
N GLU A 393 -33.68 11.23 50.75
CA GLU A 393 -33.66 9.78 50.94
C GLU A 393 -34.96 9.19 50.43
N LYS A 394 -36.09 9.89 50.53
CA LYS A 394 -37.34 9.50 49.85
C LYS A 394 -37.21 9.66 48.35
N VAL A 395 -36.64 10.76 47.87
CA VAL A 395 -36.36 10.98 46.44
C VAL A 395 -35.24 10.05 45.96
N GLN A 396 -34.20 9.75 46.75
CA GLN A 396 -33.12 8.81 46.44
C GLN A 396 -33.52 7.36 46.67
N ALA A 397 -34.52 7.06 47.49
CA ALA A 397 -35.07 5.71 47.61
C ALA A 397 -36.13 5.48 46.54
N SER A 398 -36.90 6.49 46.12
CA SER A 398 -37.77 6.37 44.94
C SER A 398 -36.94 6.31 43.67
N TRP A 399 -35.97 7.22 43.51
CA TRP A 399 -35.02 7.22 42.40
C TRP A 399 -34.03 6.07 42.51
N GLY A 400 -33.73 5.57 43.71
CA GLY A 400 -32.87 4.41 43.94
C GLY A 400 -33.59 3.10 43.74
N LEU A 401 -34.89 2.98 44.07
CA LEU A 401 -35.71 1.85 43.62
C LEU A 401 -35.85 1.88 42.10
N GLU A 402 -36.10 3.05 41.51
CA GLU A 402 -36.24 3.22 40.07
C GLU A 402 -34.90 2.97 39.36
N GLN A 403 -33.77 3.41 39.93
CA GLN A 403 -32.42 3.16 39.42
C GLN A 403 -31.98 1.72 39.68
N GLN A 404 -32.42 1.06 40.75
CA GLN A 404 -32.14 -0.35 41.02
C GLN A 404 -33.02 -1.24 40.13
N GLN A 405 -34.25 -0.81 39.81
CA GLN A 405 -35.09 -1.43 38.77
C GLN A 405 -34.50 -1.22 37.38
N MET A 406 -34.07 -0.02 37.05
CA MET A 406 -33.41 0.29 35.78
C MET A 406 -32.02 -0.35 35.70
N ALA A 407 -31.30 -0.53 36.82
CA ALA A 407 -30.03 -1.25 36.87
C ALA A 407 -30.23 -2.76 36.88
N SER A 408 -31.31 -3.29 37.46
CA SER A 408 -31.67 -4.71 37.29
C SER A 408 -32.09 -4.97 35.85
N GLN A 409 -32.87 -4.07 35.24
CA GLN A 409 -33.25 -4.15 33.83
C GLN A 409 -32.05 -3.92 32.91
N ALA A 410 -31.13 -3.01 33.25
CA ALA A 410 -29.92 -2.76 32.48
C ALA A 410 -28.90 -3.89 32.65
N THR A 411 -28.74 -4.48 33.85
CA THR A 411 -27.88 -5.66 34.03
C THR A 411 -28.50 -6.91 33.43
N GLU A 412 -29.82 -7.01 33.36
CA GLU A 412 -30.51 -8.08 32.64
C GLU A 412 -30.44 -7.86 31.13
N ALA A 413 -30.58 -6.62 30.65
CA ALA A 413 -30.37 -6.23 29.26
C ALA A 413 -28.90 -6.39 28.85
N GLU A 414 -27.94 -6.05 29.71
CA GLU A 414 -26.52 -6.29 29.51
C GLU A 414 -26.22 -7.78 29.55
N ARG A 415 -26.83 -8.57 30.43
CA ARG A 415 -26.72 -10.04 30.39
C ARG A 415 -27.31 -10.61 29.12
N ARG A 416 -28.41 -10.06 28.59
CA ARG A 416 -28.99 -10.45 27.30
C ARG A 416 -28.07 -10.03 26.14
N ILE A 417 -27.55 -8.81 26.14
CA ILE A 417 -26.60 -8.31 25.14
C ILE A 417 -25.29 -9.11 25.20
N GLN A 418 -24.80 -9.46 26.38
CA GLN A 418 -23.61 -10.29 26.57
C GLN A 418 -23.87 -11.74 26.18
N ALA A 419 -25.05 -12.30 26.48
CA ALA A 419 -25.45 -13.62 26.02
C ALA A 419 -25.61 -13.66 24.50
N ASP A 420 -26.19 -12.63 23.89
CA ASP A 420 -26.35 -12.47 22.45
C ASP A 420 -25.01 -12.20 21.77
N ALA A 421 -24.12 -11.42 22.39
CA ALA A 421 -22.75 -11.20 21.91
C ALA A 421 -21.91 -12.48 22.06
N ALA A 422 -22.07 -13.24 23.14
CA ALA A 422 -21.45 -14.55 23.31
C ALA A 422 -21.97 -15.56 22.28
N ALA A 423 -23.28 -15.54 22.00
CA ALA A 423 -23.87 -16.38 20.97
C ALA A 423 -23.41 -15.97 19.55
N ARG A 424 -23.29 -14.67 19.28
CA ARG A 424 -22.75 -14.14 18.02
C ARG A 424 -21.28 -14.49 17.85
N THR A 425 -20.45 -14.30 18.88
CA THR A 425 -19.03 -14.68 18.83
C THR A 425 -18.86 -16.19 18.66
N GLN A 426 -19.67 -17.02 19.31
CA GLN A 426 -19.66 -18.47 19.06
C GLN A 426 -20.09 -18.83 17.64
N ARG A 427 -21.11 -18.16 17.08
CA ARG A 427 -21.53 -18.34 15.68
C ARG A 427 -20.45 -17.86 14.71
N ASP A 428 -19.77 -16.76 14.99
CA ASP A 428 -18.68 -16.22 14.19
C ASP A 428 -17.45 -17.11 14.26
N GLU A 429 -17.14 -17.68 15.43
CA GLU A 429 -16.08 -18.69 15.58
C GLU A 429 -16.42 -19.98 14.86
N ALA A 430 -17.67 -20.45 14.94
CA ALA A 430 -18.13 -21.60 14.19
C ALA A 430 -18.08 -21.35 12.67
N ALA A 431 -18.49 -20.17 12.21
CA ALA A 431 -18.42 -19.75 10.82
C ALA A 431 -16.97 -19.59 10.35
N ARG A 432 -16.07 -19.05 11.18
CA ARG A 432 -14.63 -18.99 10.90
C ARG A 432 -14.02 -20.38 10.79
N ARG A 433 -14.35 -21.29 11.71
CA ARG A 433 -13.88 -22.69 11.65
C ARG A 433 -14.43 -23.41 10.41
N ALA A 434 -15.69 -23.20 10.07
CA ALA A 434 -16.29 -23.73 8.84
C ALA A 434 -15.61 -23.15 7.58
N GLY A 435 -15.36 -21.83 7.55
CA GLY A 435 -14.67 -21.17 6.45
C GLY A 435 -13.21 -21.60 6.30
N ILE A 436 -12.49 -21.84 7.40
CA ILE A 436 -11.14 -22.41 7.38
C ILE A 436 -11.17 -23.84 6.84
N ALA A 437 -12.10 -24.68 7.31
CA ALA A 437 -12.26 -26.06 6.82
C ALA A 437 -12.61 -26.09 5.31
N GLU A 438 -13.50 -25.20 4.86
CA GLU A 438 -13.86 -25.06 3.44
C GLU A 438 -12.68 -24.55 2.60
N GLN A 439 -11.86 -23.65 3.15
CA GLN A 439 -10.65 -23.18 2.48
C GLN A 439 -9.58 -24.29 2.39
N GLU A 440 -9.42 -25.10 3.43
CA GLU A 440 -8.54 -26.26 3.43
C GLU A 440 -8.99 -27.31 2.40
N GLN A 441 -10.30 -27.58 2.31
CA GLN A 441 -10.87 -28.45 1.27
C GLN A 441 -10.60 -27.90 -0.13
N ARG A 442 -10.86 -26.60 -0.38
CA ARG A 442 -10.58 -25.98 -1.68
C ARG A 442 -9.09 -26.00 -2.05
N ARG A 443 -8.20 -25.85 -1.07
CA ARG A 443 -6.75 -26.00 -1.28
C ARG A 443 -6.38 -27.43 -1.63
N ALA A 444 -6.91 -28.42 -0.91
CA ALA A 444 -6.69 -29.83 -1.20
C ALA A 444 -7.21 -30.23 -2.60
N GLU A 445 -8.38 -29.72 -3.00
CA GLU A 445 -8.93 -29.90 -4.35
C GLU A 445 -8.07 -29.23 -5.42
N ALA A 446 -7.59 -28.01 -5.17
CA ALA A 446 -6.68 -27.30 -6.08
C ALA A 446 -5.33 -28.02 -6.22
N ASP A 447 -4.78 -28.54 -5.13
CA ASP A 447 -3.54 -29.31 -5.13
C ASP A 447 -3.71 -30.65 -5.87
N ALA A 448 -4.86 -31.31 -5.71
CA ALA A 448 -5.20 -32.51 -6.46
C ALA A 448 -5.36 -32.22 -7.96
N ALA A 449 -6.04 -31.13 -8.32
CA ALA A 449 -6.18 -30.69 -9.70
C ALA A 449 -4.82 -30.31 -10.33
N ALA A 450 -3.96 -29.61 -9.58
CA ALA A 450 -2.62 -29.27 -10.02
C ALA A 450 -1.73 -30.50 -10.22
N LYS A 451 -1.86 -31.51 -9.35
CA LYS A 451 -1.16 -32.80 -9.52
C LYS A 451 -1.63 -33.50 -10.80
N LYS A 452 -2.94 -33.58 -11.02
CA LYS A 452 -3.51 -34.19 -12.24
C LYS A 452 -3.06 -33.47 -13.51
N ALA A 453 -3.07 -32.14 -13.52
CA ALA A 453 -2.58 -31.35 -14.65
C ALA A 453 -1.09 -31.57 -14.94
N ARG A 454 -0.26 -31.78 -13.90
CA ARG A 454 1.16 -32.14 -14.08
C ARG A 454 1.34 -33.54 -14.65
N GLU A 455 0.52 -34.49 -14.24
CA GLU A 455 0.52 -35.85 -14.79
C GLU A 455 0.12 -35.84 -16.28
N GLU A 456 -0.95 -35.12 -16.64
CA GLU A 456 -1.39 -34.94 -18.04
C GLU A 456 -0.33 -34.23 -18.89
N ALA A 457 0.31 -33.18 -18.36
CA ALA A 457 1.41 -32.50 -19.06
C ALA A 457 2.62 -33.42 -19.27
N ALA A 458 2.98 -34.23 -18.28
CA ALA A 458 4.07 -35.19 -18.39
C ALA A 458 3.76 -36.31 -19.40
N GLU A 459 2.51 -36.75 -19.51
CA GLU A 459 2.07 -37.69 -20.55
C GLU A 459 2.15 -37.06 -21.95
N HIS A 460 1.74 -35.80 -22.09
CA HIS A 460 1.86 -35.08 -23.37
C HIS A 460 3.32 -34.93 -23.81
N GLU A 461 4.21 -34.52 -22.90
CA GLU A 461 5.64 -34.42 -23.18
C GLU A 461 6.27 -35.77 -23.58
N ARG A 462 5.82 -36.87 -22.96
CA ARG A 462 6.26 -38.23 -23.35
C ARG A 462 5.80 -38.57 -24.76
N MET A 463 4.53 -38.34 -25.10
CA MET A 463 4.01 -38.58 -26.45
C MET A 463 4.76 -37.74 -27.50
N GLU A 464 5.02 -36.47 -27.22
CA GLU A 464 5.82 -35.61 -28.13
C GLU A 464 7.27 -36.10 -28.26
N ALA A 465 7.88 -36.59 -27.19
CA ALA A 465 9.21 -37.19 -27.23
C ALA A 465 9.24 -38.47 -28.08
N GLU A 466 8.24 -39.34 -27.92
CA GLU A 466 8.09 -40.56 -28.73
C GLU A 466 7.86 -40.23 -30.22
N HIS A 467 7.02 -39.24 -30.53
CA HIS A 467 6.82 -38.79 -31.90
C HIS A 467 8.10 -38.21 -32.52
N ARG A 468 8.87 -37.42 -31.77
CA ARG A 468 10.17 -36.91 -32.22
C ARG A 468 11.16 -38.04 -32.45
N ALA A 469 11.24 -39.02 -31.56
CA ALA A 469 12.11 -40.18 -31.73
C ALA A 469 11.71 -41.02 -32.96
N ALA A 470 10.41 -41.23 -33.19
CA ALA A 470 9.90 -41.93 -34.37
C ALA A 470 10.24 -41.19 -35.67
N ALA A 471 10.13 -39.86 -35.68
CA ALA A 471 10.51 -39.03 -36.83
C ALA A 471 12.02 -39.17 -37.15
N VAL A 472 12.88 -39.06 -36.13
CA VAL A 472 14.33 -39.22 -36.29
C VAL A 472 14.70 -40.61 -36.80
N ASN A 473 14.06 -41.67 -36.29
CA ASN A 473 14.30 -43.03 -36.77
C ASN A 473 13.89 -43.20 -38.24
N LYS A 474 12.75 -42.63 -38.65
CA LYS A 474 12.30 -42.67 -40.04
C LYS A 474 13.27 -41.94 -40.97
N ASP A 475 13.81 -40.80 -40.54
CA ASP A 475 14.80 -40.05 -41.31
C ASP A 475 16.12 -40.82 -41.44
N LEU A 476 16.57 -41.50 -40.38
CA LEU A 476 17.74 -42.38 -40.40
C LEU A 476 17.54 -43.58 -41.35
N GLU A 477 16.37 -44.20 -41.34
CA GLU A 477 16.05 -45.28 -42.29
C GLU A 477 16.04 -44.78 -43.75
N ALA A 478 15.49 -43.58 -43.99
CA ALA A 478 15.52 -42.96 -45.31
C ALA A 478 16.94 -42.54 -45.75
N GLN A 479 17.83 -42.19 -44.82
CA GLN A 479 19.24 -41.96 -45.10
C GLN A 479 19.95 -43.28 -45.45
N ARG A 480 19.77 -44.33 -44.64
CA ARG A 480 20.34 -45.65 -44.92
C ARG A 480 19.90 -46.19 -46.28
N GLY A 481 18.62 -46.06 -46.63
CA GLY A 481 18.12 -46.47 -47.94
C GLY A 481 18.74 -45.67 -49.11
N ARG A 482 19.04 -44.38 -48.90
CA ARG A 482 19.75 -43.54 -49.89
C ARG A 482 21.22 -43.94 -50.00
N GLU A 483 21.88 -44.26 -48.89
CA GLU A 483 23.26 -44.73 -48.88
C GLU A 483 23.40 -46.11 -49.54
N GLU A 484 22.46 -47.02 -49.29
CA GLU A 484 22.44 -48.35 -49.94
C GLU A 484 22.20 -48.26 -51.44
N THR A 485 21.27 -47.41 -51.89
CA THR A 485 21.04 -47.20 -53.33
C THR A 485 22.24 -46.55 -54.01
N ALA A 486 22.87 -45.56 -53.38
CA ALA A 486 24.11 -44.95 -53.87
C ALA A 486 25.27 -45.98 -53.94
N ALA A 487 25.44 -46.81 -52.90
CA ALA A 487 26.44 -47.86 -52.88
C ALA A 487 26.19 -48.93 -53.96
N SER A 488 24.92 -49.27 -54.22
CA SER A 488 24.55 -50.19 -55.31
C SER A 488 24.88 -49.59 -56.68
N ALA A 489 24.58 -48.31 -56.90
CA ALA A 489 24.89 -47.62 -58.16
C ALA A 489 26.41 -47.57 -58.42
N VAL A 490 27.21 -47.28 -57.39
CA VAL A 490 28.69 -47.32 -57.50
C VAL A 490 29.19 -48.71 -57.85
N ARG A 491 28.65 -49.78 -57.25
CA ARG A 491 29.01 -51.17 -57.59
C ARG A 491 28.63 -51.52 -59.02
N GLU A 492 27.48 -51.05 -59.50
CA GLU A 492 27.02 -51.30 -60.87
C GLU A 492 27.94 -50.61 -61.89
N GLU A 493 28.30 -49.35 -61.66
CA GLU A 493 29.25 -48.62 -62.51
C GLU A 493 30.63 -49.26 -62.51
N ALA A 494 31.16 -49.68 -61.35
CA ALA A 494 32.42 -50.41 -61.27
C ALA A 494 32.37 -51.74 -62.05
N ALA A 495 31.25 -52.46 -61.99
CA ALA A 495 31.07 -53.70 -62.75
C ALA A 495 30.99 -53.46 -64.28
N LYS A 496 30.40 -52.33 -64.72
CA LYS A 496 30.39 -51.93 -66.13
C LYS A 496 31.79 -51.60 -66.63
N GLU A 497 32.56 -50.87 -65.83
CA GLU A 497 33.95 -50.52 -66.15
C GLU A 497 34.83 -51.78 -66.26
N GLU A 498 34.74 -52.69 -65.28
CA GLU A 498 35.47 -53.96 -65.31
C GLU A 498 35.07 -54.85 -66.50
N ALA A 499 33.79 -54.86 -66.87
CA ALA A 499 33.32 -55.57 -68.06
C ALA A 499 33.83 -54.94 -69.36
N ALA A 500 33.95 -53.61 -69.42
CA ALA A 500 34.52 -52.90 -70.55
C ALA A 500 36.02 -53.20 -70.71
N GLU A 501 36.78 -53.20 -69.61
CA GLU A 501 38.19 -53.59 -69.62
C GLU A 501 38.38 -55.03 -70.11
N ARG A 502 37.56 -55.97 -69.63
CA ARG A 502 37.62 -57.37 -70.08
C ARG A 502 37.35 -57.51 -71.58
N ARG A 503 36.40 -56.76 -72.12
CA ARG A 503 36.11 -56.73 -73.57
C ARG A 503 37.27 -56.15 -74.37
N ALA A 504 37.90 -55.08 -73.89
CA ALA A 504 39.07 -54.49 -74.54
C ALA A 504 40.23 -55.49 -74.62
N ARG A 505 40.54 -56.19 -73.51
CA ARG A 505 41.58 -57.23 -73.49
C ARG A 505 41.25 -58.39 -74.44
N ALA A 506 39.99 -58.83 -74.50
CA ALA A 506 39.57 -59.87 -75.43
C ALA A 506 39.77 -59.45 -76.89
N ALA A 507 39.42 -58.21 -77.25
CA ALA A 507 39.61 -57.67 -78.58
C ALA A 507 41.11 -57.57 -78.96
N GLU A 508 41.98 -57.19 -78.03
CA GLU A 508 43.44 -57.20 -78.26
C GLU A 508 43.97 -58.61 -78.53
N HIS A 509 43.50 -59.61 -77.78
CA HIS A 509 43.88 -61.01 -78.01
C HIS A 509 43.40 -61.55 -79.36
N GLU A 510 42.18 -61.19 -79.78
CA GLU A 510 41.67 -61.54 -81.11
C GLU A 510 42.50 -60.87 -82.22
N ALA A 511 42.83 -59.59 -82.09
CA ALA A 511 43.66 -58.88 -83.06
C ALA A 511 45.05 -59.54 -83.22
N ARG A 512 45.71 -59.89 -82.10
CA ARG A 512 46.99 -60.62 -82.13
C ARG A 512 46.86 -62.01 -82.75
N ALA A 513 45.75 -62.71 -82.52
CA ALA A 513 45.50 -64.01 -83.14
C ALA A 513 45.30 -63.90 -84.65
N VAL A 514 44.62 -62.84 -85.12
CA VAL A 514 44.46 -62.54 -86.54
C VAL A 514 45.80 -62.22 -87.19
N GLU A 515 46.64 -61.39 -86.57
CA GLU A 515 48.00 -61.11 -87.04
C GLU A 515 48.87 -62.38 -87.13
N ALA A 516 48.84 -63.22 -86.09
CA ALA A 516 49.57 -64.49 -86.09
C ALA A 516 49.06 -65.46 -87.18
N ALA A 517 47.75 -65.51 -87.43
CA ALA A 517 47.17 -66.32 -88.50
C ALA A 517 47.52 -65.80 -89.89
N ALA A 518 47.64 -64.47 -90.06
CA ALA A 518 48.09 -63.85 -91.31
C ALA A 518 49.55 -64.24 -91.61
N LEU A 519 50.44 -64.17 -90.62
CA LEU A 519 51.85 -64.59 -90.75
C LEU A 519 51.98 -66.09 -91.11
N ALA A 520 51.13 -66.95 -90.54
CA ALA A 520 51.14 -68.39 -90.82
C ALA A 520 50.69 -68.75 -92.25
N ARG A 521 49.99 -67.85 -92.96
CA ARG A 521 49.50 -68.07 -94.34
C ARG A 521 50.41 -67.47 -95.42
N MET A 522 51.51 -66.81 -95.06
CA MET A 522 52.43 -66.20 -96.03
C MET A 522 53.21 -67.27 -96.81
N GLY A 523 53.25 -67.15 -98.14
CA GLY A 523 54.07 -68.00 -98.99
C GLY A 523 55.55 -67.67 -98.86
N GLN A 524 56.42 -68.59 -99.30
CA GLN A 524 57.89 -68.42 -99.25
C GLN A 524 58.36 -67.11 -99.91
N VAL A 525 57.68 -66.74 -101.00
CA VAL A 525 57.89 -65.50 -101.76
C VAL A 525 57.68 -64.26 -100.87
N ASP A 526 56.57 -64.22 -100.13
CA ASP A 526 56.21 -63.06 -99.30
C ASP A 526 57.08 -62.99 -98.04
N TRP A 527 57.52 -64.15 -97.53
CA TRP A 527 58.54 -64.25 -96.49
C TRP A 527 59.87 -63.64 -96.92
N ASP A 528 60.33 -63.96 -98.12
CA ASP A 528 61.54 -63.38 -98.67
C ASP A 528 61.40 -61.86 -98.85
N VAL A 529 60.23 -61.37 -99.30
CA VAL A 529 59.96 -59.94 -99.42
C VAL A 529 59.98 -59.24 -98.06
N GLN A 530 59.31 -59.80 -97.04
CA GLN A 530 59.35 -59.29 -95.65
C GLN A 530 60.76 -59.30 -95.08
N ARG A 531 61.54 -60.34 -95.37
CA ARG A 531 62.93 -60.45 -94.91
C ARG A 531 63.83 -59.39 -95.57
N VAL A 532 63.63 -59.14 -96.88
CA VAL A 532 64.31 -58.05 -97.58
C VAL A 532 63.85 -56.68 -97.05
N ALA A 533 62.55 -56.49 -96.76
CA ALA A 533 62.05 -55.28 -96.12
C ALA A 533 62.69 -55.06 -94.74
N ALA A 534 62.76 -56.09 -93.90
CA ALA A 534 63.45 -56.04 -92.61
C ALA A 534 64.96 -55.76 -92.77
N MET A 535 65.63 -56.33 -93.78
CA MET A 535 67.02 -56.02 -94.10
C MET A 535 67.20 -54.54 -94.47
N ILE A 536 66.31 -54.00 -95.30
CA ILE A 536 66.30 -52.58 -95.69
C ILE A 536 66.03 -51.69 -94.47
N GLN A 537 65.09 -52.06 -93.62
CA GLN A 537 64.75 -51.28 -92.42
C GLN A 537 65.90 -51.27 -91.40
N ALA A 538 66.62 -52.38 -91.26
CA ALA A 538 67.74 -52.50 -90.32
C ALA A 538 69.04 -51.86 -90.84
N ARG A 539 69.35 -51.98 -92.14
CA ARG A 539 70.66 -51.59 -92.70
C ARG A 539 70.59 -50.40 -93.68
N GLY A 540 69.40 -49.94 -94.03
CA GLY A 540 69.16 -48.92 -95.05
C GLY A 540 69.18 -49.47 -96.48
N GLU A 541 68.38 -48.87 -97.37
CA GLU A 541 68.19 -49.31 -98.76
C GLU A 541 69.49 -49.38 -99.57
N ASN A 542 70.40 -48.42 -99.34
CA ASN A 542 71.65 -48.31 -100.09
C ASN A 542 72.65 -49.43 -99.77
N SER A 543 72.60 -50.01 -98.56
CA SER A 543 73.51 -51.09 -98.16
C SER A 543 73.01 -52.46 -98.62
N VAL A 544 71.68 -52.63 -98.72
CA VAL A 544 71.05 -53.88 -99.15
C VAL A 544 70.99 -53.91 -100.69
N THR A 545 72.14 -54.13 -101.32
CA THR A 545 72.22 -54.27 -102.78
C THR A 545 71.62 -55.61 -103.24
N VAL A 546 71.25 -55.68 -104.52
CA VAL A 546 70.68 -56.92 -105.13
C VAL A 546 71.61 -58.12 -104.93
N ARG A 547 72.92 -57.88 -104.96
CA ARG A 547 73.93 -58.91 -104.73
C ARG A 547 73.95 -59.38 -103.28
N VAL A 548 73.83 -58.46 -102.31
CA VAL A 548 73.73 -58.80 -100.87
C VAL A 548 72.48 -59.63 -100.59
N ILE A 549 71.34 -59.28 -101.21
CA ILE A 549 70.10 -60.06 -101.09
C ILE A 549 70.28 -61.46 -101.69
N ALA A 550 70.86 -61.55 -102.89
CA ALA A 550 71.10 -62.82 -103.57
C ALA A 550 72.04 -63.73 -102.76
N ASP A 551 73.11 -63.18 -102.20
CA ASP A 551 74.11 -63.92 -101.43
C ASP A 551 73.55 -64.36 -100.04
N GLU A 552 72.83 -63.49 -99.31
CA GLU A 552 72.30 -63.82 -97.98
C GLU A 552 71.07 -64.74 -98.03
N LEU A 553 70.23 -64.61 -99.05
CA LEU A 553 69.03 -65.42 -99.20
C LEU A 553 69.22 -66.61 -100.15
N GLY A 554 70.41 -66.79 -100.72
CA GLY A 554 70.76 -67.92 -101.58
C GLY A 554 69.89 -68.01 -102.85
N MET A 555 69.55 -66.86 -103.44
CA MET A 555 68.65 -66.77 -104.59
C MET A 555 69.29 -66.13 -105.82
N SER A 556 68.68 -66.33 -107.00
CA SER A 556 69.20 -65.74 -108.24
C SER A 556 69.13 -64.20 -108.19
N ILE A 557 70.02 -63.52 -108.93
CA ILE A 557 70.04 -62.05 -109.01
C ILE A 557 68.69 -61.50 -109.51
N GLY A 558 68.02 -62.20 -110.44
CA GLY A 558 66.70 -61.81 -110.93
C GLY A 558 65.62 -61.91 -109.85
N SER A 559 65.64 -62.98 -109.05
CA SER A 559 64.72 -63.15 -107.91
C SER A 559 64.99 -62.12 -106.81
N ALA A 560 66.26 -61.82 -106.52
CA ALA A 560 66.65 -60.81 -105.55
C ALA A 560 66.17 -59.40 -105.95
N GLN A 561 66.22 -59.07 -107.24
CA GLN A 561 65.70 -57.80 -107.77
C GLN A 561 64.17 -57.71 -107.64
N ASP A 562 63.44 -58.78 -107.96
CA ASP A 562 61.98 -58.85 -107.78
C ASP A 562 61.60 -58.69 -106.29
N ARG A 563 62.29 -59.40 -105.38
CA ARG A 563 62.08 -59.30 -103.93
C ARG A 563 62.38 -57.91 -103.38
N LYS A 564 63.47 -57.27 -103.82
CA LYS A 564 63.80 -55.89 -103.45
C LYS A 564 62.73 -54.89 -103.91
N THR A 565 62.23 -55.06 -105.14
CA THR A 565 61.22 -54.17 -105.72
C THR A 565 59.90 -54.27 -104.97
N ARG A 566 59.43 -55.51 -104.72
CA ARG A 566 58.21 -55.75 -103.92
C ARG A 566 58.34 -55.26 -102.48
N ALA A 567 59.53 -55.37 -101.88
CA ALA A 567 59.77 -54.86 -100.52
C ALA A 567 59.64 -53.33 -100.46
N LEU A 568 60.14 -52.62 -101.48
CA LEU A 568 60.00 -51.16 -101.59
C LEU A 568 58.55 -50.73 -101.89
N GLU A 569 57.79 -51.51 -102.65
CA GLU A 569 56.35 -51.29 -102.83
C GLU A 569 55.57 -51.47 -101.53
N LEU A 570 55.91 -52.49 -100.73
CA LEU A 570 55.34 -52.72 -99.40
C LEU A 570 55.53 -51.54 -98.45
N PHE A 571 56.68 -50.86 -98.48
CA PHE A 571 56.89 -49.64 -97.70
C PHE A 571 55.99 -48.49 -98.16
N LYS A 572 55.76 -48.36 -99.48
CA LYS A 572 54.85 -47.34 -100.03
C LYS A 572 53.39 -47.60 -99.66
N GLU A 573 52.95 -48.86 -99.73
CA GLU A 573 51.57 -49.25 -99.36
C GLU A 573 51.29 -49.03 -97.87
N ASN A 574 52.27 -49.31 -97.02
CA ASN A 574 52.13 -49.14 -95.56
C ASN A 574 52.42 -47.71 -95.07
N GLY A 575 52.78 -46.77 -95.97
CA GLY A 575 53.09 -45.39 -95.61
C GLY A 575 54.32 -45.21 -94.72
N VAL A 576 55.27 -46.15 -94.76
CA VAL A 576 56.48 -46.15 -93.94
C VAL A 576 57.65 -45.58 -94.74
N GLU A 577 58.36 -44.59 -94.19
CA GLU A 577 59.56 -44.02 -94.82
C GLU A 577 60.70 -45.05 -94.91
N VAL A 578 61.29 -45.22 -96.10
CA VAL A 578 62.40 -46.14 -96.33
C VAL A 578 63.71 -45.51 -95.86
N PRO A 579 64.43 -46.12 -94.89
CA PRO A 579 65.71 -45.58 -94.44
C PRO A 579 66.76 -45.72 -95.55
N GLN A 580 67.40 -44.61 -95.96
CA GLN A 580 68.35 -44.61 -97.09
C GLN A 580 69.77 -45.05 -96.70
N GLN A 581 70.19 -44.88 -95.45
CA GLN A 581 71.50 -45.28 -94.94
C GLN A 581 71.33 -46.11 -93.66
N ALA A 582 72.35 -46.90 -93.29
CA ALA A 582 72.32 -47.66 -92.05
C ALA A 582 72.12 -46.72 -90.85
N ALA A 583 71.18 -47.06 -89.97
CA ALA A 583 71.19 -46.51 -88.62
C ALA A 583 72.51 -46.97 -87.96
N ALA A 584 73.33 -46.03 -87.51
CA ALA A 584 74.58 -46.33 -86.82
C ALA A 584 74.33 -47.09 -85.50
#